data_AF-A0A9P3ZIX1-F1
#
_entry.id   AF-A0A9P3ZIX1-F1
#
_cell.length_a   1.000
_cell.length_b   1.000
_cell.length_c   1.000
_cell.angle_alpha   90.00
_cell.angle_beta   90.00
_cell.angle_gamma   90.00
#
_symmetry.space_group_name_H-M   'P 1'
#
loop_
_entity.id
_entity.type
_entity.pdbx_description
1 polymer ?
#
loop_
_entity_poly.entity_id
_entity_poly.type
_entity_poly.pdbx_seq_one_letter_code
_entity_poly.pdbx_strand_id
1 'polypeptide(L)'
;MYSWKQDGISVKVVLDKRYLRNNGAYPIRIRVIYKRILKEFNTGIEATPLEWEKIKSSKAKAFLGIQQHIKERFEMIVQITERLSEKQEFSIAALKSLFYEVTCPSLKVDKGQ
;
A
#
# COMPACT_ATOMS: atom_id res chain seq x y z
N MET A 1 -8.64 -9.38 -1.11
CA MET A 1 -8.33 -8.48 0.02
C MET A 1 -8.81 -7.08 -0.33
N TYR A 2 -8.03 -6.18 -0.91
CA TYR A 2 -8.53 -4.85 -1.33
C TYR A 2 -7.97 -4.42 -2.69
N SER A 3 -8.82 -3.78 -3.49
CA SER A 3 -8.49 -3.20 -4.79
C SER A 3 -9.37 -1.99 -5.07
N TRP A 4 -8.79 -0.97 -5.70
CA TRP A 4 -9.47 0.25 -6.11
C TRP A 4 -8.94 0.69 -7.49
N LYS A 5 -9.79 1.33 -8.29
CA LYS A 5 -9.43 1.81 -9.62
C LYS A 5 -10.27 3.04 -9.98
N GLN A 6 -9.60 4.10 -10.45
CA GLN A 6 -10.23 5.31 -10.96
C GLN A 6 -9.27 6.00 -11.93
N ASP A 7 -9.77 6.61 -13.02
CA ASP A 7 -8.99 7.49 -13.92
C ASP A 7 -7.65 6.91 -14.41
N GLY A 8 -7.63 5.60 -14.70
CA GLY A 8 -6.43 4.89 -15.17
C GLY A 8 -5.39 4.60 -14.07
N ILE A 9 -5.72 4.90 -12.81
CA ILE A 9 -4.96 4.54 -11.61
C ILE A 9 -5.54 3.24 -11.04
N SER A 10 -4.67 2.28 -10.69
CA SER A 10 -5.07 1.05 -10.00
C SER A 10 -4.26 0.87 -8.73
N VAL A 11 -4.96 0.65 -7.61
CA VAL A 11 -4.37 0.37 -6.29
C VAL A 11 -4.79 -1.02 -5.86
N LYS A 12 -3.85 -1.88 -5.46
CA LYS A 12 -4.15 -3.25 -5.03
C LYS A 12 -3.20 -3.77 -3.97
N VAL A 13 -3.72 -4.54 -3.02
CA VAL A 13 -2.90 -5.29 -2.07
C VAL A 13 -2.41 -6.58 -2.72
N VAL A 14 -1.10 -6.85 -2.64
CA VAL A 14 -0.47 -8.03 -3.24
C VAL A 14 0.50 -8.70 -2.25
N LEU A 15 0.58 -10.03 -2.34
CA LEU A 15 1.71 -10.77 -1.79
C LEU A 15 2.86 -10.72 -2.79
N ASP A 16 3.94 -10.03 -2.46
CA ASP A 16 5.05 -9.80 -3.37
C ASP A 16 6.03 -10.99 -3.39
N LYS A 17 5.77 -11.93 -4.31
CA LYS A 17 6.51 -13.18 -4.46
C LYS A 17 7.94 -13.03 -4.98
N ARG A 18 8.42 -11.80 -5.22
CA ARG A 18 9.80 -11.57 -5.68
C ARG A 18 10.83 -11.62 -4.55
N TYR A 19 10.40 -11.41 -3.30
CA TYR A 19 11.29 -11.34 -2.13
C TYR A 19 10.93 -12.43 -1.12
N LEU A 20 11.45 -13.63 -1.34
CA LEU A 20 11.35 -14.72 -0.37
C LEU A 20 12.25 -14.43 0.83
N ARG A 21 11.69 -14.60 2.04
CA ARG A 21 12.41 -14.53 3.30
C ARG A 21 12.84 -15.91 3.77
N ASN A 22 13.83 -15.96 4.66
CA ASN A 22 14.38 -17.21 5.21
C ASN A 22 13.32 -18.08 5.91
N ASN A 23 12.26 -17.47 6.44
CA ASN A 23 11.12 -18.15 7.07
C ASN A 23 10.02 -18.58 6.09
N GLY A 24 10.23 -18.49 4.78
CA GLY A 24 9.23 -18.83 3.77
C GLY A 24 8.17 -17.74 3.53
N ALA A 25 8.28 -16.59 4.20
CA ALA A 25 7.35 -15.49 4.06
C ALA A 25 7.68 -14.58 2.86
N TYR A 26 6.67 -13.86 2.41
CA TYR A 26 6.78 -12.81 1.40
C TYR A 26 6.17 -11.52 1.95
N PRO A 27 6.69 -10.34 1.57
CA PRO A 27 6.12 -9.08 2.00
C PRO A 27 4.75 -8.83 1.35
N ILE A 28 3.80 -8.33 2.15
CA ILE A 28 2.54 -7.81 1.63
C ILE A 28 2.77 -6.33 1.25
N ARG A 29 2.41 -5.96 0.03
CA ARG A 29 2.61 -4.61 -0.53
C ARG A 29 1.30 -4.02 -1.00
N ILE A 30 1.22 -2.69 -1.01
CA ILE A 30 0.17 -1.97 -1.73
C ILE A 30 0.79 -1.46 -3.03
N ARG A 31 0.30 -1.97 -4.16
CA ARG A 31 0.78 -1.67 -5.50
C ARG A 31 -0.12 -0.64 -6.15
N VAL A 32 0.47 0.45 -6.62
CA VAL A 32 -0.15 1.51 -7.40
C VAL A 32 0.37 1.46 -8.82
N ILE A 33 -0.51 1.50 -9.82
CA ILE A 33 -0.18 1.50 -11.24
C ILE A 33 -0.86 2.70 -11.89
N TYR A 34 -0.08 3.54 -12.56
CA TYR A 34 -0.58 4.68 -13.32
C TYR A 34 0.32 4.94 -14.52
N LYS A 35 -0.24 5.14 -15.72
CA LYS A 35 0.52 5.37 -16.96
C LYS A 35 1.67 4.36 -17.17
N ARG A 36 1.40 3.07 -16.91
CA ARG A 36 2.37 1.95 -16.96
C ARG A 36 3.51 2.02 -15.92
N ILE A 37 3.53 3.03 -15.06
CA ILE A 37 4.46 3.13 -13.94
C ILE A 37 3.87 2.37 -12.75
N LEU A 38 4.65 1.42 -12.22
CA LEU A 38 4.32 0.65 -11.03
C LEU A 38 5.10 1.21 -9.83
N LYS A 39 4.39 1.46 -8.73
CA LYS A 39 5.00 1.77 -7.44
C LYS A 39 4.40 0.92 -6.33
N GLU A 40 5.22 0.49 -5.39
CA GLU A 40 4.79 -0.30 -4.23
C GLU A 40 5.13 0.38 -2.92
N PHE A 41 4.21 0.25 -1.98
CA PHE A 41 4.28 0.76 -0.62
C PHE A 41 4.29 -0.40 0.38
N ASN A 42 5.07 -0.24 1.45
CA ASN A 42 5.19 -1.22 2.53
C ASN A 42 3.94 -1.21 3.41
N THR A 43 3.45 -2.38 3.79
CA THR A 43 2.49 -2.52 4.91
C THR A 43 3.20 -2.84 6.24
N GLY A 44 4.46 -3.31 6.18
CA GLY A 44 5.20 -3.81 7.33
C GLY A 44 4.89 -5.28 7.70
N ILE A 45 4.00 -5.93 6.94
CA ILE A 45 3.57 -7.31 7.21
C ILE A 45 4.17 -8.24 6.17
N GLU A 46 4.64 -9.38 6.64
CA GLU A 46 5.08 -10.51 5.82
C GLU A 46 4.20 -11.72 6.14
N ALA A 47 3.96 -12.56 5.15
CA ALA A 47 3.15 -13.76 5.31
C ALA A 47 3.64 -14.88 4.37
N THR A 48 3.58 -16.11 4.84
CA THR A 48 3.66 -17.29 3.96
C THR A 48 2.44 -17.33 3.04
N PRO A 49 2.47 -18.09 1.92
CA PRO A 49 1.29 -18.27 1.07
C PRO A 49 0.07 -18.80 1.83
N LEU A 50 0.26 -19.70 2.79
CA LEU A 50 -0.83 -20.25 3.61
C LEU A 50 -1.42 -19.19 4.55
N GLU A 51 -0.57 -18.42 5.23
CA GLU A 51 -1.02 -17.32 6.08
C GLU A 51 -1.74 -16.24 5.26
N TRP A 52 -1.28 -15.95 4.05
CA TRP A 52 -1.95 -15.02 3.15
C TRP A 52 -3.39 -15.45 2.83
N GLU A 53 -3.63 -16.74 2.57
CA GLU A 53 -4.99 -17.26 2.38
C GLU A 53 -5.85 -17.11 3.65
N LYS A 54 -5.26 -17.33 4.83
CA LYS A 54 -5.93 -17.11 6.12
C LYS A 54 -6.23 -15.63 6.37
N ILE A 55 -5.29 -14.73 6.08
CA ILE A 55 -5.48 -13.28 6.18
C ILE A 55 -6.63 -12.83 5.28
N LYS A 56 -6.84 -13.45 4.10
CA LYS A 56 -7.94 -13.07 3.21
C LYS A 56 -9.33 -13.53 3.67
N SER A 57 -9.42 -14.65 4.39
CA SER A 57 -10.69 -15.37 4.58
C SER A 57 -11.08 -15.60 6.05
N SER A 58 -10.10 -15.61 6.96
CA SER A 58 -10.34 -15.94 8.36
C SER A 58 -11.05 -14.82 9.11
N LYS A 59 -11.96 -15.22 10.02
CA LYS A 59 -12.62 -14.35 11.00
C LYS A 59 -11.96 -14.40 12.38
N ALA A 60 -10.84 -15.12 12.53
CA ALA A 60 -10.15 -15.17 13.82
C ALA A 60 -9.55 -13.80 14.16
N LYS A 61 -9.65 -13.39 15.42
CA LYS A 61 -9.26 -12.05 15.90
C LYS A 61 -7.85 -11.64 15.49
N ALA A 62 -6.89 -12.57 15.51
CA ALA A 62 -5.51 -12.31 15.08
C ALA A 62 -5.42 -11.88 13.60
N PHE A 63 -6.15 -12.55 12.70
CA PHE A 63 -6.17 -12.18 11.28
C PHE A 63 -7.01 -10.93 11.00
N LEU A 64 -8.07 -10.68 11.79
CA LEU A 64 -8.85 -9.44 11.68
C LEU A 64 -8.00 -8.21 11.99
N GLY A 65 -7.11 -8.27 12.99
CA GLY A 65 -6.17 -7.17 13.28
C GLY A 65 -5.23 -6.90 12.11
N ILE A 66 -4.71 -7.95 11.48
CA ILE A 66 -3.85 -7.84 10.28
C ILE A 66 -4.62 -7.27 9.09
N GLN A 67 -5.86 -7.74 8.86
CA GLN A 67 -6.73 -7.21 7.80
C GLN A 67 -6.98 -5.72 8.00
N GLN A 68 -7.32 -5.31 9.22
CA GLN A 68 -7.60 -3.92 9.57
C GLN A 68 -6.38 -3.02 9.34
N HIS A 69 -5.19 -3.42 9.80
CA HIS A 69 -3.96 -2.66 9.56
C HIS A 69 -3.65 -2.48 8.07
N ILE A 70 -3.80 -3.54 7.27
CA ILE A 70 -3.60 -3.45 5.81
C ILE A 70 -4.67 -2.56 5.17
N LYS A 71 -5.92 -2.65 5.63
CA LYS A 71 -7.05 -1.83 5.16
C LYS A 71 -6.76 -0.35 5.39
N GLU A 72 -6.34 0.04 6.58
CA GLU A 72 -6.02 1.43 6.93
C GLU A 72 -4.91 1.99 6.02
N ARG A 73 -3.85 1.23 5.78
CA ARG A 73 -2.77 1.64 4.87
C ARG A 73 -3.25 1.74 3.43
N PHE A 74 -4.13 0.84 2.99
CA PHE A 74 -4.74 0.85 1.67
C PHE A 74 -5.65 2.08 1.48
N GLU A 75 -6.53 2.34 2.44
CA GLU A 75 -7.47 3.48 2.42
C GLU A 75 -6.72 4.81 2.44
N MET A 76 -5.62 4.93 3.21
CA MET A 76 -4.78 6.13 3.19
C MET A 76 -4.21 6.42 1.79
N ILE A 77 -3.71 5.38 1.08
CA ILE A 77 -3.20 5.55 -0.29
C ILE A 77 -4.33 5.94 -1.24
N VAL A 78 -5.52 5.35 -1.09
CA VAL A 78 -6.70 5.69 -1.90
C VAL A 78 -7.11 7.15 -1.66
N GLN A 79 -7.24 7.60 -0.41
CA GLN A 79 -7.62 8.98 -0.07
C GLN A 79 -6.62 10.01 -0.62
N ILE A 80 -5.31 9.75 -0.50
CA ILE A 80 -4.29 10.64 -1.08
C ILE A 80 -4.39 10.65 -2.61
N THR A 81 -4.65 9.48 -3.21
CA THR A 81 -4.84 9.34 -4.66
C THR A 81 -6.05 10.14 -5.14
N GLU A 82 -7.20 9.99 -4.48
CA GLU A 82 -8.44 10.71 -4.78
C GLU A 82 -8.23 12.22 -4.67
N ARG A 83 -7.64 12.69 -3.56
CA ARG A 83 -7.32 14.12 -3.36
C ARG A 83 -6.43 14.70 -4.46
N LEU A 84 -5.43 13.95 -4.91
CA LEU A 84 -4.54 14.38 -6.00
C LEU A 84 -5.24 14.35 -7.36
N SER A 85 -6.09 13.35 -7.59
CA SER A 85 -6.87 13.22 -8.84
C SER A 85 -7.90 14.33 -8.99
N GLU A 86 -8.62 14.68 -7.93
CA GLU A 86 -9.60 15.79 -7.91
C GLU A 86 -8.96 17.12 -8.32
N LYS A 87 -7.69 17.32 -7.94
CA LYS A 87 -6.90 18.51 -8.29
C LYS A 87 -6.20 18.42 -9.65
N GLN A 88 -6.31 17.29 -10.34
CA GLN A 88 -5.55 16.99 -11.57
C GLN A 88 -4.03 17.01 -11.37
N GLU A 89 -3.56 16.77 -10.14
CA GLU A 89 -2.16 16.80 -9.72
C GLU A 89 -1.57 15.39 -9.55
N PHE A 90 -2.33 14.33 -9.86
CA PHE A 90 -1.89 12.97 -9.61
C PHE A 90 -0.63 12.61 -10.40
N SER A 91 0.41 12.26 -9.63
CA SER A 91 1.59 11.57 -10.10
C SER A 91 2.07 10.59 -9.03
N ILE A 92 2.81 9.56 -9.46
CA ILE A 92 3.42 8.60 -8.53
C ILE A 92 4.37 9.30 -7.54
N ALA A 93 5.05 10.37 -7.99
CA ALA A 93 5.92 11.18 -7.14
C ALA A 93 5.14 11.98 -6.09
N ALA A 94 4.05 12.65 -6.48
CA ALA A 94 3.20 13.41 -5.56
C ALA A 94 2.56 12.49 -4.51
N LEU A 95 2.02 11.34 -4.93
CA LEU A 95 1.48 10.32 -4.03
C LEU A 95 2.54 9.85 -3.03
N LYS A 96 3.74 9.51 -3.52
CA LYS A 96 4.85 9.07 -2.67
C LYS A 96 5.20 10.13 -1.63
N SER A 97 5.33 11.38 -2.04
CA SER A 97 5.67 12.49 -1.15
C SER A 97 4.65 12.66 -0.03
N LEU A 98 3.37 12.77 -0.37
CA LEU A 98 2.30 12.95 0.61
C LEU A 98 2.14 11.74 1.53
N PHE A 99 2.27 10.52 1.00
CA PHE A 99 2.20 9.32 1.83
C PHE A 99 3.30 9.30 2.90
N TYR A 100 4.53 9.67 2.55
CA TYR A 100 5.62 9.73 3.53
C TYR A 100 5.51 10.91 4.48
N GLU A 101 4.98 12.05 4.06
CA GLU A 101 4.69 13.17 4.95
C GLU A 101 3.67 12.78 6.04
N VAL A 102 2.62 12.03 5.67
CA VAL A 102 1.59 11.55 6.60
C VAL A 102 2.12 10.44 7.51
N THR A 103 2.94 9.53 6.99
CA THR A 103 3.38 8.33 7.73
C THR A 103 4.70 8.49 8.48
N CYS A 104 5.51 9.49 8.12
CA CYS A 104 6.79 9.81 8.74
C CYS A 104 7.01 11.33 8.74
N PRO A 105 6.30 12.07 9.60
CA PRO A 105 6.34 13.54 9.61
C PRO A 105 7.73 14.13 9.89
N SER A 106 8.63 13.34 10.47
CA SER A 106 10.02 13.70 10.75
C SER A 106 10.93 13.74 9.52
N LEU A 107 10.47 13.24 8.36
CA LEU A 107 11.21 13.29 7.09
C LEU A 107 10.81 14.48 6.22
N LYS A 108 10.37 15.60 6.80
CA LYS A 108 10.22 16.84 6.03
C LYS A 108 11.56 17.13 5.37
N VAL A 109 11.60 16.93 4.06
CA VAL A 109 12.73 17.32 3.23
C VAL A 109 12.85 18.82 3.41
N ASP A 110 13.93 19.26 4.05
CA ASP A 110 14.37 20.65 4.01
C ASP A 110 14.33 21.06 2.54
N LYS A 111 13.35 21.88 2.18
CA LYS A 111 13.38 22.58 0.90
C LYS A 111 14.44 23.63 1.09
N GLY A 112 15.67 23.28 0.71
CA GLY A 112 16.80 24.19 0.67
C GLY A 112 16.41 25.49 -0.01
N GLN A 113 16.87 26.57 0.63
CA GLN A 113 16.72 27.98 0.24
C GLN A 113 17.07 28.23 -1.24
#